data_AF-A0A1E1KDU1-F1
#
_entry.id   AF-A0A1E1KDU1-F1
#
_cell.length_a   1.000
_cell.length_b   1.000
_cell.length_c   1.000
_cell.angle_alpha   90.00
_cell.angle_beta   90.00
_cell.angle_gamma   90.00
#
_symmetry.space_group_name_H-M   'P 1'
#
loop_
_entity.id
_entity.type
_entity.pdbx_description
1 polymer ?
#
loop_
_entity_poly.entity_id
_entity_poly.type
_entity_poly.pdbx_seq_one_letter_code
_entity_poly.pdbx_strand_id
1 'polypeptide(L)'
;MRPLLPPRIVLSIILIAISASLLGLIGSSLSWKARHKHESATLTSGNGTESANLLIFPRYTQIGSYAILVAAGCGGLVDQLLYLLFTLVKRDIFGLRIPNLMIAKALISLRVCIGIGALVFSFVQYYDSGEFRMSMAPLEGVYEAGHFTMEAWTCQTRMRIDRGYRGDFERLCREGKTARWLLIPYVVLSILLLGLEFWAGGSEVTVQRSEIEAEGSRVVENKV
;
A
#
# COMPACT_ATOMS: atom_id res chain seq x y z
N MET A 1 -29.77 16.59 -7.50
CA MET A 1 -29.46 15.17 -7.79
C MET A 1 -28.84 14.57 -6.53
N ARG A 2 -29.48 13.57 -5.90
CA ARG A 2 -28.87 12.88 -4.74
C ARG A 2 -27.79 11.93 -5.23
N PRO A 3 -26.59 11.89 -4.63
CA PRO A 3 -25.55 10.94 -5.04
C PRO A 3 -26.06 9.50 -4.86
N LEU A 4 -25.79 8.65 -5.85
CA LEU A 4 -26.29 7.27 -5.91
C LEU A 4 -25.74 6.38 -4.77
N LEU A 5 -24.59 6.75 -4.19
CA LEU A 5 -23.91 6.07 -3.09
C LEU A 5 -23.32 7.09 -2.10
N PRO A 6 -23.34 6.83 -0.78
CA PRO A 6 -22.71 7.69 0.20
C PRO A 6 -21.18 7.72 0.01
N PRO A 7 -20.52 8.88 0.23
CA PRO A 7 -19.11 9.10 -0.12
C PRO A 7 -18.15 8.10 0.53
N ARG A 8 -18.46 7.65 1.76
CA ARG A 8 -17.71 6.60 2.47
C ARG A 8 -17.65 5.26 1.73
N ILE A 9 -18.74 4.86 1.07
CA ILE A 9 -18.79 3.59 0.31
C ILE A 9 -17.98 3.74 -0.97
N VAL A 10 -18.10 4.88 -1.66
CA VAL A 10 -17.32 5.16 -2.87
C VAL A 10 -15.82 5.12 -2.58
N LEU A 11 -15.38 5.83 -1.53
CA LEU A 11 -13.98 5.81 -1.09
C LEU A 11 -13.51 4.40 -0.74
N SER A 12 -14.35 3.61 -0.08
CA SER A 12 -14.04 2.22 0.27
C SER A 12 -13.79 1.34 -0.94
N ILE A 13 -14.65 1.44 -1.96
CA ILE A 13 -14.52 0.67 -3.20
C ILE A 13 -13.22 1.04 -3.93
N ILE A 14 -12.93 2.34 -4.02
CA ILE A 14 -11.68 2.83 -4.63
C ILE A 14 -10.48 2.29 -3.86
N LEU A 15 -10.50 2.35 -2.53
CA LEU A 15 -9.44 1.85 -1.67
C LEU A 15 -9.22 0.33 -1.81
N ILE A 16 -10.27 -0.46 -2.02
CA ILE A 16 -10.15 -1.90 -2.33
C ILE A 16 -9.47 -2.10 -3.68
N ALA A 17 -9.90 -1.38 -4.70
CA ALA A 17 -9.33 -1.48 -6.05
C ALA A 17 -7.83 -1.12 -6.04
N ILE A 18 -7.45 -0.10 -5.28
CA ILE A 18 -6.05 0.29 -5.08
C ILE A 18 -5.28 -0.82 -4.37
N SER A 19 -5.78 -1.37 -3.25
CA SER A 19 -5.11 -2.46 -2.53
C SER A 19 -4.92 -3.72 -3.40
N ALA A 20 -5.94 -4.10 -4.17
CA ALA A 20 -5.87 -5.22 -5.10
C ALA A 20 -4.84 -4.98 -6.22
N SER A 21 -4.80 -3.75 -6.75
CA SER A 21 -3.83 -3.35 -7.78
C SER A 21 -2.40 -3.38 -7.24
N LEU A 22 -2.16 -2.88 -6.01
CA LEU A 22 -0.87 -2.99 -5.33
C LEU A 22 -0.42 -4.45 -5.22
N LEU A 23 -1.30 -5.33 -4.73
CA LEU A 23 -1.00 -6.76 -4.62
C LEU A 23 -0.72 -7.42 -5.97
N GLY A 24 -1.45 -7.04 -7.04
CA GLY A 24 -1.20 -7.54 -8.39
C GLY A 24 0.17 -7.14 -8.93
N LEU A 25 0.54 -5.87 -8.81
CA LEU A 25 1.83 -5.32 -9.26
C LEU A 25 3.02 -5.88 -8.48
N ILE A 26 2.83 -6.18 -7.21
CA ILE A 26 3.85 -6.79 -6.36
C ILE A 26 3.92 -8.30 -6.60
N GLY A 27 2.76 -8.95 -6.76
CA GLY A 27 2.67 -10.37 -7.02
C GLY A 27 3.34 -10.76 -8.34
N SER A 28 3.19 -9.94 -9.39
CA SER A 28 3.87 -10.16 -10.67
C SER A 28 5.39 -10.16 -10.51
N SER A 29 5.96 -9.17 -9.80
CA SER A 29 7.40 -9.11 -9.59
C SER A 29 7.91 -10.26 -8.73
N LEU A 30 7.22 -10.59 -7.62
CA LEU A 30 7.57 -11.72 -6.76
C LEU A 30 7.52 -13.05 -7.52
N SER A 31 6.49 -13.25 -8.35
CA SER A 31 6.34 -14.45 -9.19
C SER A 31 7.47 -14.57 -10.21
N TRP A 32 7.92 -13.45 -10.77
CA TRP A 32 9.00 -13.42 -11.74
C TRP A 32 10.35 -13.71 -11.05
N LYS A 33 10.58 -13.15 -9.85
CA LYS A 33 11.73 -13.51 -9.01
C LYS A 33 11.77 -14.98 -8.62
N ALA A 34 10.63 -15.57 -8.27
CA ALA A 34 10.56 -16.98 -7.93
C ALA A 34 10.92 -17.87 -9.13
N ARG A 35 10.44 -17.52 -10.33
CA ARG A 35 10.73 -18.26 -11.57
C ARG A 35 12.19 -18.18 -11.99
N HIS A 36 12.79 -17.00 -11.94
CA HIS A 36 14.14 -16.75 -12.48
C HIS A 36 15.23 -16.72 -11.39
N LYS A 37 14.99 -17.29 -10.21
CA LYS A 37 15.91 -17.25 -9.05
C LYS A 37 17.29 -17.85 -9.34
N HIS A 38 17.34 -18.85 -10.22
CA HIS A 38 18.56 -19.61 -10.55
C HIS A 38 19.08 -19.30 -11.95
N GLU A 39 18.45 -18.37 -12.66
CA GLU A 39 18.87 -17.99 -14.00
C GLU A 39 19.91 -16.88 -13.95
N SER A 40 20.81 -16.90 -14.93
CA SER A 40 21.82 -15.88 -15.14
C SER A 40 21.62 -15.24 -16.51
N ALA A 41 21.95 -13.96 -16.61
CA ALA A 41 21.94 -13.20 -17.84
C ALA A 41 23.27 -12.46 -18.00
N THR A 42 23.65 -12.19 -19.24
CA THR A 42 24.82 -11.37 -19.51
C THR A 42 24.45 -9.90 -19.34
N LEU A 43 25.28 -9.18 -18.61
CA LEU A 43 25.22 -7.73 -18.50
C LEU A 43 26.38 -7.14 -19.29
N THR A 44 26.08 -6.21 -20.19
CA THR A 44 27.05 -5.51 -21.04
C THR A 44 27.25 -4.07 -20.59
N SER A 45 28.51 -3.67 -20.49
CA SER A 45 28.90 -2.29 -20.16
C SER A 45 28.52 -1.35 -21.30
N GLY A 46 28.30 -0.08 -20.99
CA GLY A 46 27.87 0.95 -21.95
C GLY A 46 28.82 1.13 -23.15
N ASN A 47 30.07 0.68 -23.04
CA ASN A 47 31.04 0.69 -24.14
C ASN A 47 31.20 -0.66 -24.87
N GLY A 48 30.44 -1.70 -24.49
CA GLY A 48 30.50 -3.04 -25.10
C GLY A 48 31.79 -3.82 -24.83
N THR A 49 32.73 -3.26 -24.06
CA THR A 49 34.04 -3.85 -23.79
C THR A 49 34.05 -4.83 -22.63
N GLU A 50 33.04 -4.80 -21.76
CA GLU A 50 32.95 -5.66 -20.58
C GLU A 50 31.59 -6.35 -20.54
N SER A 51 31.62 -7.67 -20.34
CA SER A 51 30.44 -8.51 -20.18
C SER A 51 30.60 -9.38 -18.94
N ALA A 52 29.58 -9.41 -18.08
CA ALA A 52 29.57 -10.26 -16.89
C ALA A 52 28.29 -11.12 -16.87
N ASN A 53 28.44 -12.41 -16.58
CA ASN A 53 27.32 -13.29 -16.31
C ASN A 53 26.89 -13.10 -14.86
N LEU A 54 25.66 -12.63 -14.66
CA LEU A 54 25.13 -12.30 -13.35
C LEU A 54 23.74 -12.92 -13.19
N LEU A 55 23.41 -13.30 -11.96
CA LEU A 55 22.06 -13.76 -11.65
C LEU A 55 21.06 -12.66 -11.99
N ILE A 56 19.96 -13.05 -12.63
CA ILE A 56 18.88 -12.15 -13.03
C ILE A 56 18.33 -11.37 -11.82
N PHE A 57 18.30 -12.03 -10.66
CA PHE A 57 18.12 -11.38 -9.36
C PHE A 57 19.24 -11.67 -8.39
N PRO A 58 19.77 -10.63 -7.72
CA PRO A 58 20.71 -10.85 -6.64
C PRO A 58 20.03 -11.48 -5.42
N ARG A 59 20.74 -12.42 -4.79
CA ARG A 59 20.29 -13.12 -3.57
C ARG A 59 19.93 -12.16 -2.42
N TYR A 60 20.58 -11.00 -2.35
CA TYR A 60 20.43 -10.01 -1.28
C TYR A 60 19.63 -8.76 -1.70
N THR A 61 18.74 -8.87 -2.69
CA THR A 61 17.72 -7.83 -2.89
C THR A 61 16.89 -7.71 -1.61
N GLN A 62 16.80 -6.51 -1.02
CA GLN A 62 15.99 -6.31 0.17
C GLN A 62 14.52 -6.58 -0.18
N ILE A 63 14.03 -7.74 0.25
CA ILE A 63 12.62 -8.11 0.18
C ILE A 63 11.81 -7.24 1.14
N GLY A 64 12.46 -6.55 2.10
CA GLY A 64 11.82 -5.71 3.11
C GLY A 64 10.86 -4.67 2.55
N SER A 65 11.22 -3.96 1.47
CA SER A 65 10.31 -3.00 0.83
C SER A 65 9.08 -3.69 0.27
N TYR A 66 9.25 -4.80 -0.43
CA TYR A 66 8.14 -5.58 -0.98
C TYR A 66 7.30 -6.26 0.10
N ALA A 67 7.89 -6.72 1.21
CA ALA A 67 7.17 -7.32 2.32
C ALA A 67 6.28 -6.30 3.04
N ILE A 68 6.78 -5.08 3.25
CA ILE A 68 6.00 -3.99 3.84
C ILE A 68 4.90 -3.51 2.88
N LEU A 69 5.17 -3.49 1.57
CA LEU A 69 4.15 -3.19 0.57
C LEU A 69 3.06 -4.27 0.48
N VAL A 70 3.44 -5.56 0.58
CA VAL A 70 2.49 -6.67 0.69
C VAL A 70 1.67 -6.56 1.97
N ALA A 71 2.30 -6.25 3.10
CA ALA A 71 1.61 -6.05 4.36
C ALA A 71 0.61 -4.88 4.28
N ALA A 72 0.99 -3.77 3.63
CA ALA A 72 0.09 -2.65 3.39
C ALA A 72 -1.07 -3.01 2.44
N GLY A 73 -0.80 -3.77 1.37
CA GLY A 73 -1.81 -4.25 0.43
C GLY A 73 -2.79 -5.23 1.05
N CYS A 74 -2.30 -6.30 1.67
CA CYS A 74 -3.12 -7.33 2.32
C CYS A 74 -3.88 -6.77 3.52
N GLY A 75 -3.18 -6.08 4.44
CA GLY A 75 -3.81 -5.45 5.60
C GLY A 75 -4.87 -4.44 5.17
N GLY A 76 -4.52 -3.55 4.24
CA GLY A 76 -5.45 -2.57 3.70
C GLY A 76 -6.68 -3.16 3.01
N LEU A 77 -6.55 -4.33 2.38
CA LEU A 77 -7.68 -5.03 1.74
C LEU A 77 -8.59 -5.68 2.78
N VAL A 78 -8.01 -6.38 3.75
CA VAL A 78 -8.75 -7.04 4.85
C VAL A 78 -9.47 -5.99 5.70
N ASP A 79 -8.78 -4.93 6.10
CA ASP A 79 -9.34 -3.84 6.92
C ASP A 79 -10.49 -3.14 6.18
N GLN A 80 -10.38 -2.92 4.87
CA GLN A 80 -11.44 -2.25 4.10
C GLN A 80 -12.66 -3.13 3.86
N LEU A 81 -12.46 -4.44 3.67
CA LEU A 81 -13.55 -5.40 3.56
C LEU A 81 -14.30 -5.51 4.89
N LEU A 82 -13.57 -5.59 6.01
CA LEU A 82 -14.16 -5.57 7.35
C LEU A 82 -14.95 -4.27 7.57
N TYR A 83 -14.35 -3.11 7.29
CA TYR A 83 -15.03 -1.82 7.40
C TYR A 83 -16.32 -1.76 6.57
N LEU A 84 -16.29 -2.20 5.30
CA LEU A 84 -17.47 -2.24 4.45
C LEU A 84 -18.53 -3.20 4.97
N LEU A 85 -18.12 -4.38 5.45
CA LEU A 85 -19.02 -5.34 6.07
C LEU A 85 -19.73 -4.71 7.27
N PHE A 86 -19.00 -4.07 8.18
CA PHE A 86 -19.56 -3.38 9.34
C PHE A 86 -20.44 -2.18 8.97
N THR A 87 -20.15 -1.49 7.86
CA THR A 87 -20.93 -0.33 7.39
C THR A 87 -22.22 -0.74 6.67
N LEU A 88 -22.19 -1.84 5.90
CA LEU A 88 -23.32 -2.32 5.09
C LEU A 88 -24.27 -3.22 5.88
N VAL A 89 -23.73 -4.03 6.79
CA VAL A 89 -24.53 -4.90 7.66
C VAL A 89 -25.09 -4.05 8.80
N LYS A 90 -26.15 -3.29 8.50
CA LYS A 90 -27.05 -2.74 9.54
C LYS A 90 -27.79 -3.91 10.18
N ARG A 91 -27.18 -4.61 11.12
CA ARG A 91 -27.83 -5.78 11.70
C ARG A 91 -27.43 -6.02 13.14
N ASP A 92 -28.42 -5.79 14.00
CA ASP A 92 -28.65 -6.37 15.34
C ASP A 92 -28.59 -7.93 15.35
N ILE A 93 -27.72 -8.57 14.57
CA ILE A 93 -27.68 -10.05 14.50
C ILE A 93 -26.96 -10.66 15.70
N PHE A 94 -25.97 -9.99 16.28
CA PHE A 94 -25.07 -10.65 17.23
C PHE A 94 -25.32 -10.34 18.70
N GLY A 95 -26.22 -9.42 19.07
CA GLY A 95 -26.41 -9.04 20.48
C GLY A 95 -25.16 -8.50 21.18
N LEU A 96 -24.01 -8.43 20.49
CA LEU A 96 -22.77 -7.86 20.95
C LEU A 96 -22.83 -6.35 20.79
N ARG A 97 -23.19 -5.70 21.88
CA ARG A 97 -23.20 -4.25 22.10
C ARG A 97 -21.78 -3.68 22.20
N ILE A 98 -20.83 -4.16 21.41
CA ILE A 98 -19.55 -3.45 21.21
C ILE A 98 -19.84 -2.37 20.17
N PRO A 99 -19.46 -1.10 20.39
CA PRO A 99 -19.71 -0.06 19.41
C PRO A 99 -18.88 -0.36 18.16
N ASN A 100 -19.50 -1.02 17.17
CA ASN A 100 -18.91 -1.37 15.87
C ASN A 100 -18.14 -0.19 15.24
N LEU A 101 -18.54 1.03 15.58
CA LEU A 101 -17.91 2.28 15.16
C LEU A 101 -16.49 2.49 15.74
N MET A 102 -16.21 2.11 17.00
CA MET A 102 -14.86 2.27 17.57
C MET A 102 -13.86 1.29 16.95
N ILE A 103 -14.28 0.05 16.71
CA ILE A 103 -13.45 -0.95 16.02
C ILE A 103 -13.20 -0.49 14.58
N ALA A 104 -14.22 -0.03 13.86
CA ALA A 104 -14.07 0.51 12.51
C ALA A 104 -13.09 1.68 12.43
N LYS A 105 -13.16 2.63 13.38
CA LYS A 105 -12.22 3.76 13.48
C LYS A 105 -10.79 3.30 13.80
N ALA A 106 -10.63 2.31 14.67
CA ALA A 106 -9.33 1.74 15.00
C ALA A 106 -8.70 1.04 13.78
N LEU A 107 -9.48 0.28 13.00
CA LEU A 107 -9.02 -0.38 11.78
C LEU A 107 -8.55 0.63 10.72
N ILE A 108 -9.33 1.70 10.47
CA ILE A 108 -8.92 2.75 9.52
C ILE A 108 -7.66 3.47 10.02
N SER A 109 -7.56 3.73 11.33
CA SER A 109 -6.37 4.38 11.91
C SER A 109 -5.12 3.52 11.75
N LEU A 110 -5.22 2.22 12.05
CA LEU A 110 -4.13 1.25 11.86
C LEU A 110 -3.69 1.21 10.40
N ARG A 111 -4.64 1.17 9.47
CA ARG A 111 -4.39 1.20 8.03
C ARG A 111 -3.60 2.44 7.60
N VAL A 112 -3.99 3.63 8.09
CA VAL A 112 -3.29 4.88 7.79
C VAL A 112 -1.84 4.80 8.27
N CYS A 113 -1.60 4.32 9.49
CA CYS A 113 -0.26 4.15 10.04
C CYS A 113 0.61 3.19 9.20
N ILE A 114 0.07 2.02 8.83
CA ILE A 114 0.76 1.04 7.98
C ILE A 114 1.04 1.64 6.59
N GLY A 115 0.06 2.35 6.01
CA GLY A 115 0.20 3.00 4.71
C GLY A 115 1.29 4.07 4.69
N ILE A 116 1.34 4.93 5.71
CA ILE A 116 2.38 5.94 5.87
C ILE A 116 3.74 5.27 6.06
N GLY A 117 3.83 4.26 6.92
CA GLY A 117 5.07 3.50 7.14
C GLY A 117 5.58 2.88 5.85
N ALA A 118 4.70 2.24 5.07
CA ALA A 118 5.04 1.66 3.77
C ALA A 118 5.48 2.71 2.75
N LEU A 119 4.81 3.86 2.70
CA LEU A 119 5.17 4.98 1.84
C LEU A 119 6.56 5.51 2.17
N VAL A 120 6.80 5.90 3.43
CA VAL A 120 8.08 6.45 3.88
C VAL A 120 9.20 5.44 3.62
N PHE A 121 9.01 4.20 4.03
CA PHE A 121 10.01 3.15 3.86
C PHE A 121 10.32 2.88 2.38
N SER A 122 9.30 2.81 1.52
CA SER A 122 9.47 2.58 0.09
C SER A 122 10.26 3.71 -0.58
N PHE A 123 10.01 4.96 -0.21
CA PHE A 123 10.74 6.10 -0.76
C PHE A 123 12.17 6.20 -0.23
N VAL A 124 12.39 6.02 1.07
CA VAL A 124 13.74 6.02 1.68
C VAL A 124 14.60 4.95 1.01
N GLN A 125 14.11 3.71 0.93
CA GLN A 125 14.87 2.64 0.28
C GLN A 125 15.14 2.90 -1.20
N TYR A 126 14.22 3.54 -1.92
CA TYR A 126 14.43 3.91 -3.32
C TYR A 126 15.59 4.91 -3.48
N TYR A 127 15.64 5.94 -2.63
CA TYR A 127 16.70 6.95 -2.67
C TYR A 127 18.05 6.36 -2.27
N ASP A 128 18.10 5.50 -1.24
CA ASP A 128 19.34 4.86 -0.79
C ASP A 128 19.90 3.87 -1.82
N SER A 129 19.07 3.33 -2.72
CA SER A 129 19.48 2.36 -3.76
C SER A 129 19.73 2.99 -5.15
N GLY A 130 19.85 4.32 -5.21
CA GLY A 130 19.76 5.13 -6.43
C GLY A 130 20.88 4.98 -7.47
N GLU A 131 22.05 4.41 -7.14
CA GLU A 131 23.17 4.33 -8.09
C GLU A 131 23.87 2.96 -8.13
N PHE A 132 23.93 2.37 -9.33
CA PHE A 132 24.66 1.13 -9.62
C PHE A 132 25.75 1.35 -10.67
N ARG A 133 27.01 1.19 -10.26
CA ARG A 133 28.15 1.08 -11.19
C ARG A 133 28.44 -0.39 -11.47
N MET A 134 28.80 -0.72 -12.72
CA MET A 134 29.16 -2.11 -13.08
C MET A 134 30.36 -2.65 -12.31
N SER A 135 31.28 -1.78 -11.88
CA SER A 135 32.38 -2.13 -10.97
C SER A 135 31.91 -2.60 -9.59
N MET A 136 30.65 -2.31 -9.24
CA MET A 136 30.01 -2.74 -8.00
C MET A 136 29.22 -4.03 -8.20
N ALA A 137 29.23 -4.64 -9.40
CA ALA A 137 28.52 -5.88 -9.69
C ALA A 137 29.33 -7.08 -9.18
N PRO A 138 28.94 -7.70 -8.06
CA PRO A 138 29.62 -8.89 -7.59
C PRO A 138 29.24 -10.08 -8.46
N LEU A 139 30.23 -10.87 -8.87
CA LEU A 139 30.01 -12.20 -9.46
C LEU A 139 29.21 -13.13 -8.53
N GLU A 140 29.11 -12.81 -7.22
CA GLU A 140 28.47 -13.64 -6.19
C GLU A 140 27.32 -12.96 -5.41
N GLY A 141 26.88 -11.78 -5.83
CA GLY A 141 25.68 -11.12 -5.25
C GLY A 141 25.89 -10.25 -4.01
N VAL A 142 27.11 -10.06 -3.49
CA VAL A 142 27.42 -9.12 -2.39
C VAL A 142 27.91 -7.77 -2.94
N TYR A 143 27.05 -6.76 -3.00
CA TYR A 143 27.42 -5.45 -3.55
C TYR A 143 28.17 -4.63 -2.49
N GLU A 144 29.37 -4.13 -2.82
CA GLU A 144 30.13 -3.22 -1.94
C GLU A 144 29.41 -1.89 -1.70
N ALA A 145 28.52 -1.48 -2.61
CA ALA A 145 27.83 -0.19 -2.59
C ALA A 145 26.45 -0.20 -1.89
N GLY A 146 26.10 -1.25 -1.14
CA GLY A 146 24.87 -1.32 -0.37
C GLY A 146 23.74 -2.16 -0.99
N HIS A 147 22.57 -2.10 -0.36
CA HIS A 147 21.42 -2.95 -0.68
C HIS A 147 20.54 -2.35 -1.79
N PHE A 148 20.17 -3.14 -2.80
CA PHE A 148 19.25 -2.71 -3.85
C PHE A 148 17.81 -3.12 -3.57
N THR A 149 16.89 -2.18 -3.79
CA THR A 149 15.46 -2.51 -3.95
C THR A 149 15.24 -3.22 -5.29
N MET A 150 14.18 -4.02 -5.38
CA MET A 150 13.83 -4.71 -6.63
C MET A 150 13.43 -3.73 -7.74
N GLU A 151 12.77 -2.61 -7.39
CA GLU A 151 12.49 -1.51 -8.33
C GLU A 151 13.79 -0.91 -8.87
N ALA A 152 14.72 -0.49 -7.99
CA ALA A 152 15.98 0.11 -8.41
C ALA A 152 16.81 -0.86 -9.27
N TRP A 153 16.91 -2.13 -8.85
CA TRP A 153 17.59 -3.17 -9.61
C TRP A 153 17.01 -3.31 -11.02
N THR A 154 15.70 -3.52 -11.13
CA THR A 154 15.08 -3.74 -12.45
C THR A 154 15.17 -2.51 -13.34
N CYS A 155 15.02 -1.31 -12.77
CA CYS A 155 15.09 -0.05 -13.52
C CYS A 155 16.50 0.30 -14.02
N GLN A 156 17.55 -0.07 -13.29
CA GLN A 156 18.93 0.18 -13.71
C GLN A 156 19.45 -0.91 -14.65
N THR A 157 19.16 -2.18 -14.35
CA THR A 157 19.65 -3.35 -15.09
C THR A 157 19.07 -3.45 -16.50
N ARG A 158 17.86 -2.91 -16.75
CA ARG A 158 17.20 -2.92 -18.08
C ARG A 158 18.06 -2.35 -19.21
N MET A 159 18.95 -1.42 -18.92
CA MET A 159 19.78 -0.75 -19.93
C MET A 159 20.98 -1.60 -20.35
N ARG A 160 21.42 -2.52 -19.49
CA ARG A 160 22.67 -3.27 -19.62
C ARG A 160 22.45 -4.76 -19.90
N ILE A 161 21.25 -5.29 -19.68
CA ILE A 161 20.96 -6.71 -19.85
C ILE A 161 20.76 -7.11 -21.32
N ASP A 162 21.03 -8.38 -21.62
CA ASP A 162 20.74 -9.01 -22.90
C ASP A 162 19.32 -8.73 -23.42
N ARG A 163 19.18 -8.61 -24.75
CA ARG A 163 17.92 -8.23 -25.41
C ARG A 163 16.73 -9.12 -25.04
N GLY A 164 16.97 -10.40 -24.72
CA GLY A 164 15.93 -11.37 -24.36
C GLY A 164 15.14 -10.99 -23.10
N TYR A 165 15.79 -10.36 -22.11
CA TYR A 165 15.16 -9.99 -20.82
C TYR A 165 14.80 -8.50 -20.71
N ARG A 166 15.24 -7.67 -21.66
CA ARG A 166 15.05 -6.22 -21.61
C ARG A 166 13.58 -5.82 -21.44
N GLY A 167 12.67 -6.48 -22.15
CA GLY A 167 11.23 -6.20 -22.06
C GLY A 167 10.65 -6.51 -20.67
N ASP A 168 11.05 -7.63 -20.07
CA ASP A 168 10.59 -8.02 -18.74
C ASP A 168 11.11 -7.05 -17.68
N PHE A 169 12.38 -6.66 -17.74
CA PHE A 169 12.96 -5.67 -16.83
C PHE A 169 12.30 -4.30 -16.96
N GLU A 170 11.96 -3.87 -18.18
CA GLU A 170 11.22 -2.62 -18.39
C GLU A 170 9.82 -2.69 -17.76
N ARG A 171 9.13 -3.80 -17.95
CA ARG A 171 7.82 -4.06 -17.35
C ARG A 171 7.90 -4.03 -15.82
N LEU A 172 8.83 -4.77 -15.22
CA LEU A 172 8.99 -4.86 -13.76
C LEU A 172 9.39 -3.52 -13.14
N CYS A 173 10.27 -2.77 -13.80
CA CYS A 173 10.59 -1.41 -13.40
C CYS A 173 9.34 -0.52 -13.39
N ARG A 174 8.50 -0.61 -14.43
CA ARG A 174 7.24 0.15 -14.53
C ARG A 174 6.24 -0.28 -13.47
N GLU A 175 6.09 -1.58 -13.22
CA GLU A 175 5.19 -2.14 -12.19
C GLU A 175 5.62 -1.70 -10.78
N GLY A 176 6.92 -1.81 -10.45
CA GLY A 176 7.46 -1.38 -9.16
C GLY A 176 7.30 0.12 -8.93
N LYS A 177 7.64 0.94 -9.93
CA LYS A 177 7.42 2.40 -9.89
C LYS A 177 5.94 2.71 -9.68
N THR A 178 5.06 2.05 -10.44
CA THR A 178 3.60 2.24 -10.32
C THR A 178 3.12 1.88 -8.91
N ALA A 179 3.56 0.76 -8.34
CA ALA A 179 3.19 0.36 -6.99
C ALA A 179 3.61 1.40 -5.93
N ARG A 180 4.82 1.94 -6.03
CA ARG A 180 5.30 3.01 -5.12
C ARG A 180 4.46 4.28 -5.23
N TRP A 181 4.18 4.73 -6.45
CA TRP A 181 3.35 5.94 -6.67
C TRP A 181 1.90 5.73 -6.26
N LEU A 182 1.39 4.50 -6.36
CA LEU A 182 0.02 4.13 -5.97
C LEU A 182 -0.19 4.15 -4.44
N LEU A 183 0.89 4.13 -3.63
CA LEU A 183 0.80 4.35 -2.18
C LEU A 183 0.36 5.77 -1.80
N ILE A 184 0.68 6.77 -2.61
CA ILE A 184 0.29 8.16 -2.32
C ILE A 184 -1.24 8.31 -2.31
N PRO A 185 -1.98 7.98 -3.39
CA PRO A 185 -3.43 8.05 -3.36
C PRO A 185 -4.03 7.07 -2.34
N TYR A 186 -3.41 5.91 -2.11
CA TYR A 186 -3.83 4.99 -1.03
C TYR A 186 -3.85 5.69 0.34
N VAL A 187 -2.76 6.35 0.72
CA VAL A 187 -2.63 7.04 2.02
C VAL A 187 -3.59 8.23 2.08
N VAL A 188 -3.61 9.07 1.04
CA VAL A 188 -4.48 10.25 0.98
C VAL A 188 -5.96 9.87 1.13
N LEU A 189 -6.43 8.87 0.38
CA LEU A 189 -7.81 8.41 0.45
C LEU A 189 -8.13 7.75 1.80
N SER A 190 -7.15 7.08 2.41
CA SER A 190 -7.31 6.48 3.74
C SER A 190 -7.43 7.56 4.84
N ILE A 191 -6.65 8.65 4.76
CA ILE A 191 -6.77 9.82 5.64
C ILE A 191 -8.10 10.53 5.43
N LEU A 192 -8.54 10.71 4.18
CA LEU A 192 -9.84 11.29 3.87
C LEU A 192 -10.99 10.47 4.45
N LEU A 193 -10.93 9.15 4.32
CA LEU A 193 -11.93 8.26 4.92
C LEU A 193 -11.93 8.37 6.45
N LEU A 194 -10.74 8.41 7.08
CA LEU A 194 -10.62 8.61 8.52
C LEU A 194 -11.23 9.95 8.97
N GLY A 195 -10.94 11.03 8.24
CA GLY A 195 -11.49 12.36 8.50
C GLY A 195 -13.02 12.40 8.42
N LEU A 196 -13.61 11.71 7.42
CA LEU A 196 -15.07 11.59 7.31
C LEU A 196 -15.69 10.85 8.50
N GLU A 197 -15.05 9.80 9.00
CA GLU A 197 -15.53 9.04 10.16
C GLU A 197 -15.46 9.82 11.47
N PHE A 198 -14.43 10.65 11.65
CA PHE A 198 -14.35 11.56 12.80
C PHE A 198 -15.36 12.70 12.71
N TRP A 199 -15.54 13.28 11.52
CA TRP A 199 -16.51 14.36 11.31
C TRP A 199 -17.94 13.87 11.56
N ALA A 200 -18.32 12.71 11.02
CA ALA A 200 -19.65 12.14 11.20
C ALA A 200 -19.97 11.84 12.68
N GLY A 201 -18.98 11.37 13.45
CA GLY A 201 -19.13 11.13 14.89
C GLY A 201 -19.28 12.42 15.71
N GLY A 202 -18.63 13.52 15.29
CA GLY A 202 -18.80 14.83 15.93
C GLY A 202 -20.22 15.35 15.82
N SER A 203 -20.84 15.19 14.65
CA SER A 203 -22.24 15.61 14.42
C SER A 203 -23.25 14.83 15.27
N GLU A 204 -23.08 13.52 15.43
CA GLU A 204 -24.01 12.68 16.23
C GLU A 204 -23.97 13.02 17.73
N VAL A 205 -22.79 13.35 18.27
CA VAL A 205 -22.63 13.75 19.68
C VAL A 205 -23.30 15.10 19.96
N THR A 206 -23.18 16.07 19.05
CA THR A 206 -23.90 17.35 19.18
C THR A 206 -25.42 17.18 19.14
N VAL A 207 -25.93 16.30 18.29
CA VAL A 207 -27.38 16.06 18.18
C VAL A 207 -27.92 15.38 19.43
N GLN A 208 -27.29 14.32 19.93
CA GLN A 208 -27.72 13.66 21.17
C GLN A 208 -27.68 14.60 22.38
N ARG A 209 -26.66 15.45 22.50
CA ARG A 209 -26.59 16.44 23.58
C ARG A 209 -27.75 17.43 23.54
N SER A 210 -28.10 17.92 22.34
CA SER A 210 -29.22 18.85 22.17
C SER A 210 -30.59 18.21 22.46
N GLU A 211 -30.76 16.92 22.16
CA GLU A 211 -31.98 16.18 22.48
C GLU A 211 -32.12 15.98 24.00
N ILE A 212 -31.03 15.61 24.69
CA ILE A 212 -31.03 15.44 26.15
C ILE A 212 -31.29 16.78 26.87
N GLU A 213 -30.72 17.89 26.40
CA GLU A 213 -30.98 19.22 26.94
C GLU A 213 -32.44 19.66 26.69
N ALA A 214 -33.00 19.37 25.52
CA ALA A 214 -34.40 19.67 25.20
C ALA A 214 -35.39 18.82 26.01
N GLU A 215 -35.08 17.55 26.25
CA GLU A 215 -35.92 16.65 27.06
C GLU A 215 -35.84 17.01 28.55
N GLY A 216 -34.65 17.37 29.04
CA GLY A 216 -34.46 17.89 30.40
C GLY A 216 -35.24 19.19 30.66
N SER A 217 -35.31 20.09 29.67
CA SER A 217 -36.06 21.35 29.81
C SER A 217 -37.58 21.13 29.84
N ARG A 218 -38.12 20.17 29.08
CA ARG A 218 -39.55 19.82 29.09
C ARG A 218 -40.00 19.17 30.41
N VAL A 219 -39.12 18.44 31.09
CA VAL A 219 -39.44 17.81 32.38
C VAL A 219 -39.52 18.84 33.52
N VAL A 220 -38.81 19.96 33.41
CA VAL A 220 -38.87 21.05 34.40
C VAL A 220 -40.14 21.90 34.23
N GLU A 221 -40.58 22.14 32.99
CA GLU A 221 -41.81 22.90 32.71
C GLU A 221 -43.09 22.18 33.19
N ASN A 222 -43.11 20.85 33.17
CA ASN A 222 -44.27 20.05 33.59
C ASN A 222 -44.38 19.80 35.11
N LYS A 223 -43.46 20.37 35.91
CA LYS A 223 -43.42 20.22 37.37
C LYS A 223 -43.73 21.53 38.13
N VAL A 224 -44.14 22.59 37.43
CA VAL A 224 -44.55 23.87 38.02
C VAL A 224 -46.07 24.02 37.92
#